data_AF-A0A957FIZ4-F1
#
_entry.id   AF-A0A957FIZ4-F1
#
_cell.length_a   1.000
_cell.length_b   1.000
_cell.length_c   1.000
_cell.angle_alpha   90.00
_cell.angle_beta   90.00
_cell.angle_gamma   90.00
#
_symmetry.space_group_name_H-M   'P 1'
#
loop_
_entity.id
_entity.type
_entity.pdbx_description
1 polymer ?
#
loop_
_entity_poly.entity_id
_entity_poly.type
_entity_poly.pdbx_seq_one_letter_code
_entity_poly.pdbx_strand_id
1 'polypeptide(L)'
;PPTYYYVFDGQRQLSFYDANIYYFDQSVTQDYTVEMMPFEQAAPIAEAFLQERGLLDFPYVISSPWGNDVQIMRVINGYVNTTAEFYISVTQNGEIMSLSYQPFNKLAALGDYPLRSAEEAWQDLLTNGIDYMHSYWITYPGTDYVMPEVGEYVPSPWEEQYRYWQRTFVDGDPITLVSYPLVYLAVNGDAAPHIMVDQYLLNGADADLQALAAYAGQPVRIEGIVRGGTPNSAIELTNWAPVDNQEWQYMAGTVRLDGDQVLFDADEGETFVIPSAPADLTDGERVNLSGWSIERGDGAYRVFNWSNMDRIINWEEIPVVDEPMPVEPIEDPYQITDIVIDTIDLVYQYSPVIEENVGVVSFLLQPAWRFTGTTNTNEIIEIYMQAVPSEFVQSTGQ
;
A
#
# COMPACT_ATOMS: atom_id res chain seq x y z
N PRO A 1 24.16 -9.20 10.64
CA PRO A 1 24.26 -8.27 9.48
C PRO A 1 22.89 -7.65 9.26
N PRO A 2 22.77 -6.39 8.79
CA PRO A 2 21.45 -5.83 8.50
C PRO A 2 20.75 -6.68 7.43
N THR A 3 19.48 -6.97 7.68
CA THR A 3 18.58 -7.81 6.88
C THR A 3 17.95 -7.04 5.72
N TYR A 4 18.10 -5.72 5.72
CA TYR A 4 17.46 -4.80 4.79
C TYR A 4 18.46 -3.79 4.27
N TYR A 5 18.53 -3.67 2.94
CA TYR A 5 19.35 -2.67 2.27
C TYR A 5 18.47 -1.80 1.38
N TYR A 6 18.80 -0.52 1.29
CA TYR A 6 18.09 0.43 0.45
C TYR A 6 19.12 1.11 -0.47
N VAL A 7 18.76 1.25 -1.73
CA VAL A 7 19.50 2.03 -2.72
C VAL A 7 18.58 3.13 -3.20
N PHE A 8 19.06 4.37 -3.11
CA PHE A 8 18.31 5.55 -3.48
C PHE A 8 18.93 6.22 -4.70
N ASP A 9 18.09 6.69 -5.61
CA ASP A 9 18.43 7.61 -6.69
C ASP A 9 17.40 8.75 -6.67
N GLY A 10 17.70 9.79 -5.87
CA GLY A 10 16.72 10.82 -5.53
C GLY A 10 15.52 10.21 -4.78
N GLN A 11 14.34 10.29 -5.39
CA GLN A 11 13.08 9.75 -4.86
C GLN A 11 12.78 8.31 -5.31
N ARG A 12 13.64 7.71 -6.14
CA ARG A 12 13.54 6.30 -6.48
C ARG A 12 14.21 5.48 -5.41
N GLN A 13 13.50 4.46 -4.97
CA GLN A 13 13.96 3.54 -3.95
C GLN A 13 14.00 2.12 -4.51
N LEU A 14 15.10 1.43 -4.26
CA LEU A 14 15.22 -0.01 -4.41
C LEU A 14 15.55 -0.62 -3.05
N SER A 15 14.61 -1.36 -2.49
CA SER A 15 14.73 -2.07 -1.24
C SER A 15 15.06 -3.54 -1.48
N PHE A 16 16.02 -4.06 -0.72
CA PHE A 16 16.40 -5.46 -0.69
C PHE A 16 16.03 -6.02 0.68
N TYR A 17 15.14 -7.00 0.68
CA TYR A 17 14.77 -7.81 1.84
C TYR A 17 15.36 -9.22 1.65
N ASP A 18 15.34 -10.05 2.69
CA ASP A 18 15.89 -11.42 2.63
C ASP A 18 15.36 -12.25 1.46
N ALA A 19 14.08 -12.08 1.12
CA ALA A 19 13.39 -12.92 0.13
C ALA A 19 12.82 -12.15 -1.07
N ASN A 20 12.88 -10.81 -1.08
CA ASN A 20 12.28 -10.02 -2.15
C ASN A 20 13.02 -8.69 -2.36
N ILE A 21 12.85 -8.15 -3.56
CA ILE A 21 13.33 -6.83 -3.95
C ILE A 21 12.10 -5.99 -4.27
N TYR A 22 12.08 -4.74 -3.81
CA TYR A 22 10.99 -3.81 -4.08
C TYR A 22 11.53 -2.51 -4.64
N TYR A 23 11.06 -2.13 -5.81
CA TYR A 23 11.30 -0.84 -6.42
C TYR A 23 10.06 0.03 -6.29
N PHE A 24 10.27 1.30 -5.95
CA PHE A 24 9.21 2.29 -5.89
C PHE A 24 9.73 3.65 -6.36
N ASP A 25 8.97 4.31 -7.21
CA ASP A 25 9.25 5.67 -7.67
C ASP A 25 8.27 6.65 -7.01
N GLN A 26 8.73 7.32 -5.94
CA GLN A 26 7.91 8.33 -5.25
C GLN A 26 7.70 9.58 -6.11
N SER A 27 8.48 9.78 -7.18
CA SER A 27 8.34 10.93 -8.08
C SER A 27 7.13 10.82 -9.02
N VAL A 28 6.47 9.67 -9.02
CA VAL A 28 5.29 9.39 -9.83
C VAL A 28 4.06 9.59 -8.95
N THR A 29 3.16 10.50 -9.34
CA THR A 29 1.98 10.83 -8.54
C THR A 29 1.14 9.59 -8.29
N GLN A 30 1.01 9.23 -7.02
CA GLN A 30 0.15 8.16 -6.58
C GLN A 30 -1.28 8.71 -6.48
N ASP A 31 -1.99 8.69 -7.59
CA ASP A 31 -3.41 8.97 -7.60
C ASP A 31 -4.17 7.63 -7.58
N TYR A 32 -4.52 7.17 -6.38
CA TYR A 32 -5.35 5.97 -6.21
C TYR A 32 -6.78 6.14 -6.78
N THR A 33 -7.14 7.36 -7.21
CA THR A 33 -8.39 7.65 -7.91
C THR A 33 -8.22 7.65 -9.44
N VAL A 34 -6.98 7.73 -9.95
CA VAL A 34 -6.67 7.53 -11.37
C VAL A 34 -6.46 6.04 -11.61
N GLU A 35 -7.28 5.48 -12.50
CA GLU A 35 -7.12 4.11 -12.96
C GLU A 35 -5.67 3.86 -13.38
N MET A 36 -5.02 2.83 -12.83
CA MET A 36 -3.78 2.30 -13.40
C MET A 36 -3.98 1.96 -14.88
N MET A 37 -2.93 1.98 -15.69
CA MET A 37 -3.04 1.63 -17.11
C MET A 37 -3.69 0.24 -17.26
N PRO A 38 -4.68 0.05 -18.15
CA PRO A 38 -5.31 -1.25 -18.35
C PRO A 38 -4.28 -2.33 -18.69
N PHE A 39 -4.49 -3.56 -18.19
CA PHE A 39 -3.55 -4.68 -18.32
C PHE A 39 -3.01 -4.88 -19.75
N GLU A 40 -3.88 -4.86 -20.76
CA GLU A 40 -3.51 -5.07 -22.16
C GLU A 40 -2.50 -4.02 -22.69
N GLN A 41 -2.49 -2.83 -22.12
CA GLN A 41 -1.54 -1.76 -22.46
C GLN A 41 -0.30 -1.81 -21.56
N ALA A 42 -0.48 -2.14 -20.26
CA ALA A 42 0.60 -2.19 -19.29
C ALA A 42 1.55 -3.39 -19.50
N ALA A 43 1.00 -4.56 -19.86
CA ALA A 43 1.74 -5.81 -20.03
C ALA A 43 2.97 -5.70 -20.96
N PRO A 44 2.87 -5.19 -22.20
CA PRO A 44 4.03 -5.06 -23.08
C PRO A 44 5.08 -4.06 -22.56
N ILE A 45 4.67 -3.01 -21.82
CA ILE A 45 5.60 -2.03 -21.22
C ILE A 45 6.40 -2.69 -20.09
N ALA A 46 5.71 -3.38 -19.18
CA ALA A 46 6.34 -4.09 -18.07
C ALA A 46 7.26 -5.22 -18.56
N GLU A 47 6.82 -5.98 -19.56
CA GLU A 47 7.63 -7.05 -20.17
C GLU A 47 8.90 -6.48 -20.80
N ALA A 48 8.79 -5.44 -21.64
CA ALA A 48 9.94 -4.80 -22.27
C ALA A 48 10.92 -4.24 -21.23
N PHE A 49 10.40 -3.57 -20.19
CA PHE A 49 11.20 -3.02 -19.09
C PHE A 49 12.06 -4.10 -18.41
N LEU A 50 11.49 -5.27 -18.14
CA LEU A 50 12.21 -6.38 -17.52
C LEU A 50 13.16 -7.09 -18.50
N GLN A 51 12.75 -7.27 -19.76
CA GLN A 51 13.59 -7.87 -20.82
C GLN A 51 14.86 -7.06 -21.07
N GLU A 52 14.76 -5.73 -21.18
CA GLU A 52 15.91 -4.84 -21.37
C GLU A 52 16.94 -4.93 -20.24
N ARG A 53 16.48 -5.29 -19.03
CA ARG A 53 17.31 -5.48 -17.84
C ARG A 53 17.82 -6.91 -17.68
N GLY A 54 17.46 -7.81 -18.61
CA GLY A 54 17.83 -9.23 -18.55
C GLY A 54 17.17 -9.99 -17.40
N LEU A 55 16.02 -9.51 -16.91
CA LEU A 55 15.32 -10.10 -15.77
C LEU A 55 14.31 -11.18 -16.17
N LEU A 56 14.13 -11.44 -17.47
CA LEU A 56 13.22 -12.44 -18.03
C LEU A 56 13.98 -13.49 -18.86
N ASP A 57 15.01 -14.09 -18.27
CA ASP A 57 15.86 -15.12 -18.90
C ASP A 57 15.31 -16.56 -18.71
N PHE A 58 14.02 -16.69 -18.46
CA PHE A 58 13.34 -17.95 -18.17
C PHE A 58 11.98 -18.03 -18.86
N PRO A 59 11.37 -19.21 -18.99
CA PRO A 59 10.00 -19.32 -19.51
C PRO A 59 8.98 -18.76 -18.51
N TYR A 60 8.07 -17.90 -18.95
CA TYR A 60 7.05 -17.27 -18.10
C TYR A 60 5.71 -17.14 -18.82
N VAL A 61 4.68 -16.82 -18.05
CA VAL A 61 3.39 -16.34 -18.54
C VAL A 61 3.09 -14.99 -17.89
N ILE A 62 2.37 -14.13 -18.59
CA ILE A 62 1.93 -12.82 -18.10
C ILE A 62 0.43 -12.91 -17.77
N SER A 63 0.02 -12.39 -16.62
CA SER A 63 -1.38 -12.36 -16.21
C SER A 63 -1.71 -11.09 -15.41
N SER A 64 -3.01 -10.82 -15.25
CA SER A 64 -3.54 -9.99 -14.17
C SER A 64 -4.81 -10.70 -13.66
N PRO A 65 -4.70 -11.53 -12.61
CA PRO A 65 -5.88 -12.19 -12.06
C PRO A 65 -6.87 -11.18 -11.45
N TRP A 66 -6.39 -10.02 -11.00
CA TRP A 66 -7.20 -8.97 -10.39
C TRP A 66 -6.58 -7.59 -10.63
N GLY A 67 -7.40 -6.64 -11.08
CA GLY A 67 -6.99 -5.26 -11.30
C GLY A 67 -6.10 -5.06 -12.53
N ASN A 68 -5.27 -4.02 -12.47
CA ASN A 68 -4.47 -3.54 -13.60
C ASN A 68 -2.96 -3.81 -13.45
N ASP A 69 -2.54 -4.45 -12.35
CA ASP A 69 -1.14 -4.79 -12.13
C ASP A 69 -0.73 -5.95 -13.05
N VAL A 70 0.48 -5.84 -13.60
CA VAL A 70 1.07 -6.89 -14.45
C VAL A 70 1.78 -7.89 -13.56
N GLN A 71 1.41 -9.16 -13.69
CA GLN A 71 2.06 -10.27 -12.99
C GLN A 71 2.86 -11.12 -13.99
N ILE A 72 4.12 -11.41 -13.65
CA ILE A 72 4.95 -12.34 -14.42
C ILE A 72 5.14 -13.62 -13.61
N MET A 73 4.57 -14.72 -14.08
CA MET A 73 4.60 -16.02 -13.43
C MET A 73 5.61 -16.93 -14.11
N ARG A 74 6.60 -17.43 -13.36
CA ARG A 74 7.59 -18.37 -13.87
C ARG A 74 6.94 -19.71 -14.25
N VAL A 75 7.39 -20.30 -15.36
CA VAL A 75 7.09 -21.69 -15.70
C VAL A 75 8.26 -22.57 -15.24
N ILE A 76 7.98 -23.48 -14.31
CA ILE A 76 8.94 -24.40 -13.71
C ILE A 76 8.63 -25.81 -14.24
N ASN A 77 9.60 -26.45 -14.89
CA ASN A 77 9.44 -27.80 -15.45
C ASN A 77 8.24 -27.95 -16.40
N GLY A 78 7.86 -26.88 -17.11
CA GLY A 78 6.71 -26.85 -18.02
C GLY A 78 5.37 -26.51 -17.37
N TYR A 79 5.33 -26.26 -16.06
CA TYR A 79 4.13 -25.92 -15.30
C TYR A 79 4.23 -24.51 -14.73
N VAL A 80 3.13 -23.75 -14.77
CA VAL A 80 3.07 -22.37 -14.27
C VAL A 80 3.17 -22.37 -12.75
N ASN A 81 3.97 -21.48 -12.18
CA ASN A 81 3.92 -21.11 -10.77
C ASN A 81 2.82 -20.07 -10.56
N THR A 82 1.85 -20.36 -9.71
CA THR A 82 0.69 -19.48 -9.50
C THR A 82 1.01 -18.24 -8.66
N THR A 83 2.20 -18.20 -8.04
CA THR A 83 2.74 -17.01 -7.41
C THR A 83 3.61 -16.25 -8.40
N ALA A 84 3.34 -14.96 -8.58
CA ALA A 84 4.11 -14.16 -9.53
C ALA A 84 5.53 -13.90 -9.01
N GLU A 85 6.50 -14.04 -9.90
CA GLU A 85 7.89 -13.64 -9.65
C GLU A 85 8.03 -12.12 -9.70
N PHE A 86 7.26 -11.46 -10.56
CA PHE A 86 7.17 -10.01 -10.59
C PHE A 86 5.72 -9.53 -10.47
N TYR A 87 5.50 -8.49 -9.69
CA TYR A 87 4.29 -7.68 -9.66
C TYR A 87 4.67 -6.25 -10.06
N ILE A 88 4.07 -5.70 -11.10
CA ILE A 88 4.44 -4.39 -11.66
C ILE A 88 3.21 -3.51 -11.83
N SER A 89 3.29 -2.29 -11.31
CA SER A 89 2.28 -1.25 -11.54
C SER A 89 2.80 -0.23 -12.56
N VAL A 90 1.99 0.02 -13.58
CA VAL A 90 2.30 0.96 -14.67
C VAL A 90 1.27 2.09 -14.68
N THR A 91 1.74 3.32 -14.67
CA THR A 91 0.85 4.49 -14.73
C THR A 91 0.22 4.66 -16.12
N GLN A 92 -0.82 5.46 -16.22
CA GLN A 92 -1.44 5.86 -17.50
C GLN A 92 -0.44 6.50 -18.49
N ASN A 93 0.65 7.09 -17.99
CA ASN A 93 1.71 7.66 -18.83
C ASN A 93 2.73 6.61 -19.32
N GLY A 94 2.59 5.36 -18.91
CA GLY A 94 3.53 4.28 -19.26
C GLY A 94 4.78 4.23 -18.37
N GLU A 95 4.74 4.84 -17.19
CA GLU A 95 5.87 4.85 -16.25
C GLU A 95 5.74 3.69 -15.24
N ILE A 96 6.87 3.03 -14.93
CA ILE A 96 6.90 2.00 -13.88
C ILE A 96 6.87 2.69 -12.52
N MET A 97 5.74 2.62 -11.82
CA MET A 97 5.57 3.22 -10.50
C MET A 97 6.14 2.32 -9.41
N SER A 98 5.82 1.02 -9.47
CA SER A 98 6.28 0.05 -8.49
C SER A 98 6.58 -1.29 -9.13
N LEU A 99 7.52 -2.02 -8.54
CA LEU A 99 7.86 -3.38 -8.92
C LEU A 99 8.24 -4.17 -7.67
N SER A 100 7.55 -5.28 -7.42
CA SER A 100 7.97 -6.30 -6.47
C SER A 100 8.57 -7.48 -7.22
N TYR A 101 9.73 -7.97 -6.77
CA TYR A 101 10.46 -9.08 -7.37
C TYR A 101 10.79 -10.15 -6.33
N GLN A 102 10.33 -11.37 -6.58
CA GLN A 102 10.59 -12.57 -5.78
C GLN A 102 11.52 -13.53 -6.55
N PRO A 103 12.84 -13.54 -6.30
CA PRO A 103 13.82 -14.26 -7.13
C PRO A 103 13.75 -15.79 -6.95
N PHE A 104 12.79 -16.44 -7.61
CA PHE A 104 12.62 -17.89 -7.57
C PHE A 104 13.78 -18.67 -8.20
N ASN A 105 14.64 -18.00 -8.98
CA ASN A 105 15.90 -18.58 -9.47
C ASN A 105 16.92 -18.91 -8.36
N LYS A 106 16.68 -18.52 -7.10
CA LYS A 106 17.50 -18.86 -5.93
C LYS A 106 17.04 -20.11 -5.18
N LEU A 107 15.92 -20.72 -5.60
CA LEU A 107 15.40 -21.90 -4.93
C LEU A 107 16.30 -23.12 -5.16
N ALA A 108 16.48 -23.91 -4.10
CA ALA A 108 17.15 -25.19 -4.17
C ALA A 108 16.12 -26.31 -4.35
N ALA A 109 16.43 -27.30 -5.19
CA ALA A 109 15.62 -28.50 -5.28
C ALA A 109 15.77 -29.32 -3.99
N LEU A 110 14.65 -29.69 -3.37
CA LEU A 110 14.63 -30.51 -2.16
C LEU A 110 14.70 -32.01 -2.45
N GLY A 111 14.18 -32.44 -3.61
CA GLY A 111 14.19 -33.83 -4.03
C GLY A 111 13.12 -34.12 -5.08
N ASP A 112 13.06 -35.38 -5.49
CA ASP A 112 12.01 -35.91 -6.36
C ASP A 112 11.00 -36.68 -5.51
N TYR A 113 9.74 -36.30 -5.60
CA TYR A 113 8.65 -36.90 -4.82
C TYR A 113 7.59 -37.48 -5.74
N PRO A 114 6.98 -38.62 -5.39
CA PRO A 114 5.83 -39.11 -6.13
C PRO A 114 4.67 -38.12 -6.01
N LEU A 115 3.92 -37.94 -7.09
CA LEU A 115 2.70 -37.13 -7.08
C LEU A 115 1.49 -38.03 -6.88
N ARG A 116 0.56 -37.63 -6.01
CA ARG A 116 -0.79 -38.22 -6.02
C ARG A 116 -1.52 -37.80 -7.29
N SER A 117 -2.44 -38.63 -7.77
CA SER A 117 -3.27 -38.28 -8.92
C SER A 117 -4.26 -37.16 -8.59
N ALA A 118 -4.75 -36.46 -9.63
CA ALA A 118 -5.81 -35.47 -9.45
C ALA A 118 -7.11 -36.08 -8.90
N GLU A 119 -7.43 -37.33 -9.27
CA GLU A 119 -8.60 -38.04 -8.73
C GLU A 119 -8.47 -38.28 -7.23
N GLU A 120 -7.30 -38.74 -6.76
CA GLU A 120 -7.05 -38.90 -5.32
C GLU A 120 -7.12 -37.57 -4.56
N ALA A 121 -6.56 -36.50 -5.13
CA ALA A 121 -6.64 -35.16 -4.54
C ALA A 121 -8.09 -34.65 -4.46
N TRP A 122 -8.90 -34.89 -5.49
CA TRP A 122 -10.31 -34.51 -5.49
C TRP A 122 -11.13 -35.32 -4.47
N GLN A 123 -10.90 -36.62 -4.37
CA GLN A 123 -11.59 -37.46 -3.37
C GLN A 123 -11.22 -37.07 -1.94
N ASP A 124 -9.97 -36.65 -1.71
CA ASP A 124 -9.50 -36.11 -0.44
C ASP A 124 -10.26 -34.85 -0.05
N LEU A 125 -10.41 -33.89 -0.99
CA LEU A 125 -11.23 -32.69 -0.80
C LEU A 125 -12.68 -33.03 -0.44
N LEU A 126 -13.30 -33.99 -1.14
CA LEU A 126 -14.70 -34.39 -0.86
C LEU A 126 -14.86 -35.07 0.50
N THR A 127 -13.82 -35.77 0.98
CA THR A 127 -13.87 -36.54 2.23
C THR A 127 -13.53 -35.67 3.43
N ASN A 128 -12.50 -34.84 3.32
CA ASN A 128 -11.90 -34.10 4.42
C ASN A 128 -12.22 -32.60 4.40
N GLY A 129 -12.77 -32.08 3.30
CA GLY A 129 -13.05 -30.66 3.11
C GLY A 129 -11.80 -29.84 2.83
N ILE A 130 -11.93 -28.50 2.87
CA ILE A 130 -10.81 -27.58 2.72
C ILE A 130 -10.03 -27.53 4.04
N ASP A 131 -8.77 -27.88 3.95
CA ASP A 131 -7.75 -27.65 4.98
C ASP A 131 -6.77 -26.61 4.46
N TYR A 132 -6.76 -25.41 5.05
CA TYR A 132 -5.89 -24.29 4.64
C TYR A 132 -4.38 -24.63 4.66
N MET A 133 -3.98 -25.70 5.34
CA MET A 133 -2.60 -26.19 5.31
C MET A 133 -2.25 -26.94 4.02
N HIS A 134 -3.22 -27.57 3.37
CA HIS A 134 -3.00 -28.50 2.24
C HIS A 134 -3.85 -28.20 0.99
N SER A 135 -4.77 -27.23 1.12
CA SER A 135 -5.71 -26.82 0.09
C SER A 135 -6.19 -25.40 0.32
N TYR A 136 -6.49 -24.67 -0.74
CA TYR A 136 -7.21 -23.41 -0.64
C TYR A 136 -7.99 -23.20 -1.94
N TRP A 137 -8.91 -22.25 -1.90
CA TRP A 137 -9.69 -21.88 -3.08
C TRP A 137 -9.79 -20.37 -3.17
N ILE A 138 -10.00 -19.90 -4.38
CA ILE A 138 -10.32 -18.51 -4.69
C ILE A 138 -11.47 -18.50 -5.68
N THR A 139 -12.35 -17.51 -5.54
CA THR A 139 -13.30 -17.16 -6.60
C THR A 139 -12.99 -15.78 -7.12
N TYR A 140 -13.24 -15.60 -8.41
CA TYR A 140 -13.17 -14.30 -9.06
C TYR A 140 -14.28 -14.17 -10.10
N PRO A 141 -14.63 -12.94 -10.47
CA PRO A 141 -15.71 -12.73 -11.41
C PRO A 141 -15.42 -13.42 -12.76
N GLY A 142 -16.45 -14.03 -13.36
CA GLY A 142 -16.34 -14.77 -14.62
C GLY A 142 -16.06 -13.88 -15.84
N THR A 143 -15.83 -14.48 -17.01
CA THR A 143 -15.50 -13.74 -18.25
C THR A 143 -16.59 -12.79 -18.72
N ASP A 144 -17.84 -13.07 -18.36
CA ASP A 144 -19.00 -12.23 -18.67
C ASP A 144 -19.32 -11.25 -17.53
N TYR A 145 -18.46 -11.19 -16.50
CA TYR A 145 -18.57 -10.18 -15.46
C TYR A 145 -18.27 -8.82 -16.05
N VAL A 146 -19.35 -8.10 -16.32
CA VAL A 146 -19.29 -6.67 -16.38
C VAL A 146 -19.18 -6.23 -14.92
N MET A 147 -18.00 -5.72 -14.53
CA MET A 147 -17.90 -4.95 -13.30
C MET A 147 -19.09 -4.00 -13.31
N PRO A 148 -20.03 -4.12 -12.37
CA PRO A 148 -21.20 -3.25 -12.37
C PRO A 148 -20.62 -1.86 -12.53
N GLU A 149 -21.10 -1.10 -13.54
CA GLU A 149 -20.76 0.31 -13.63
C GLU A 149 -20.86 0.80 -12.21
N VAL A 150 -19.73 1.26 -11.63
CA VAL A 150 -19.68 1.69 -10.24
C VAL A 150 -20.85 2.64 -10.12
N GLY A 151 -21.95 2.16 -9.51
CA GLY A 151 -23.29 2.62 -9.92
C GLY A 151 -23.28 4.12 -9.92
N GLU A 152 -23.52 4.74 -11.09
CA GLU A 152 -23.24 6.16 -11.41
C GLU A 152 -22.97 6.90 -10.11
N TYR A 153 -21.68 7.07 -9.73
CA TYR A 153 -21.25 7.52 -8.39
C TYR A 153 -22.38 8.33 -7.77
N VAL A 154 -23.22 7.69 -6.94
CA VAL A 154 -24.40 8.38 -6.43
C VAL A 154 -23.79 9.23 -5.35
N PRO A 155 -23.60 10.54 -5.61
CA PRO A 155 -22.95 11.39 -4.63
C PRO A 155 -23.75 11.22 -3.37
N SER A 156 -23.06 11.00 -2.25
CA SER A 156 -23.76 11.08 -0.98
C SER A 156 -24.56 12.38 -1.01
N PRO A 157 -25.85 12.41 -0.64
CA PRO A 157 -26.59 13.68 -0.55
C PRO A 157 -25.91 14.65 0.43
N TRP A 158 -24.89 14.18 1.15
CA TRP A 158 -24.03 14.91 2.07
C TRP A 158 -22.57 15.00 1.60
N GLU A 159 -22.23 14.66 0.35
CA GLU A 159 -20.87 14.79 -0.19
C GLU A 159 -20.34 16.22 -0.04
N GLU A 160 -21.20 17.22 -0.22
CA GLU A 160 -20.87 18.63 0.03
C GLU A 160 -20.60 18.95 1.51
N GLN A 161 -21.07 18.11 2.43
CA GLN A 161 -20.84 18.22 3.87
C GLN A 161 -19.53 17.57 4.29
N TYR A 162 -19.07 16.54 3.58
CA TYR A 162 -17.72 16.00 3.79
C TYR A 162 -16.71 16.94 3.13
N ARG A 163 -15.92 17.59 3.98
CA ARG A 163 -14.79 18.40 3.54
C ARG A 163 -13.57 17.97 4.34
N TYR A 164 -12.52 17.64 3.60
CA TYR A 164 -11.21 17.30 4.13
C TYR A 164 -10.20 18.21 3.47
N TRP A 165 -9.40 18.88 4.28
CA TRP A 165 -8.31 19.72 3.84
C TRP A 165 -7.02 19.12 4.35
N GLN A 166 -6.12 18.81 3.43
CA GLN A 166 -4.74 18.52 3.74
C GLN A 166 -3.90 19.76 3.44
N ARG A 167 -3.00 20.10 4.34
CA ARG A 167 -2.08 21.20 4.09
C ARG A 167 -1.15 20.82 2.96
N THR A 168 -1.13 21.64 1.91
CA THR A 168 -0.22 21.51 0.79
C THR A 168 0.83 22.61 0.84
N PHE A 169 2.05 22.28 0.42
CA PHE A 169 3.16 23.22 0.34
C PHE A 169 3.67 23.25 -1.10
N VAL A 170 4.03 24.45 -1.56
CA VAL A 170 4.62 24.64 -2.89
C VAL A 170 6.10 25.01 -2.80
N ASP A 171 6.80 24.93 -3.93
CA ASP A 171 8.21 25.32 -4.02
C ASP A 171 8.42 26.75 -3.49
N GLY A 172 9.36 26.89 -2.56
CA GLY A 172 9.68 28.16 -1.89
C GLY A 172 8.93 28.43 -0.59
N ASP A 173 7.92 27.64 -0.22
CA ASP A 173 7.21 27.83 1.04
C ASP A 173 8.11 27.51 2.25
N PRO A 174 8.08 28.33 3.32
CA PRO A 174 8.68 27.95 4.59
C PRO A 174 7.84 26.85 5.24
N ILE A 175 8.53 25.86 5.81
CA ILE A 175 7.89 24.74 6.49
C ILE A 175 8.56 24.48 7.84
N THR A 176 7.73 24.20 8.84
CA THR A 176 8.13 23.65 10.12
C THR A 176 7.40 22.33 10.30
N LEU A 177 8.10 21.24 10.63
CA LEU A 177 7.51 19.93 10.93
C LEU A 177 8.05 19.41 12.24
N VAL A 178 7.24 18.65 12.97
CA VAL A 178 7.73 17.81 14.08
C VAL A 178 7.36 16.38 13.74
N SER A 179 8.36 15.57 13.41
CA SER A 179 8.11 14.19 12.96
C SER A 179 9.24 13.27 13.42
N TYR A 180 9.02 11.96 13.25
CA TYR A 180 10.00 10.92 13.49
C TYR A 180 10.73 10.65 12.17
N PRO A 181 11.98 11.13 12.02
CA PRO A 181 12.69 11.02 10.76
C PRO A 181 13.00 9.54 10.48
N LEU A 182 12.75 9.12 9.24
CA LEU A 182 13.20 7.84 8.70
C LEU A 182 14.63 8.01 8.20
N VAL A 183 15.58 7.41 8.92
CA VAL A 183 17.02 7.58 8.69
C VAL A 183 17.63 6.34 8.06
N TYR A 184 18.29 6.52 6.91
CA TYR A 184 19.05 5.49 6.23
C TYR A 184 20.53 5.86 6.22
N LEU A 185 21.35 5.01 6.84
CA LEU A 185 22.79 5.21 6.91
C LEU A 185 23.50 4.54 5.73
N ALA A 186 24.55 5.19 5.22
CA ALA A 186 25.41 4.60 4.22
C ALA A 186 26.12 3.35 4.78
N VAL A 187 26.12 2.25 4.02
CA VAL A 187 26.70 0.95 4.46
C VAL A 187 28.16 1.09 4.89
N ASN A 188 28.93 1.92 4.18
CA ASN A 188 30.35 2.14 4.46
C ASN A 188 30.61 3.37 5.36
N GLY A 189 29.56 4.13 5.70
CA GLY A 189 29.67 5.39 6.46
C GLY A 189 30.24 6.58 5.68
N ASP A 190 30.57 6.41 4.40
CA ASP A 190 31.29 7.41 3.59
C ASP A 190 30.37 8.47 2.94
N ALA A 191 29.06 8.39 3.13
CA ALA A 191 28.09 9.32 2.57
C ALA A 191 27.17 9.89 3.67
N ALA A 192 26.60 11.07 3.40
CA ALA A 192 25.58 11.65 4.25
C ALA A 192 24.37 10.71 4.38
N PRO A 193 23.69 10.68 5.55
CA PRO A 193 22.49 9.89 5.72
C PRO A 193 21.39 10.36 4.77
N HIS A 194 20.62 9.42 4.23
CA HIS A 194 19.39 9.73 3.51
C HIS A 194 18.27 9.81 4.56
N ILE A 195 17.64 10.96 4.69
CA ILE A 195 16.65 11.23 5.75
C ILE A 195 15.34 11.67 5.11
N MET A 196 14.29 10.91 5.39
CA MET A 196 12.92 11.25 5.02
C MET A 196 12.16 11.78 6.24
N VAL A 197 11.43 12.87 6.07
CA VAL A 197 10.57 13.49 7.08
C VAL A 197 9.17 13.58 6.47
N ASP A 198 8.26 12.73 6.94
CA ASP A 198 6.99 12.45 6.26
C ASP A 198 7.24 12.09 4.78
N GLN A 199 6.66 12.83 3.83
CA GLN A 199 6.89 12.66 2.39
C GLN A 199 8.14 13.38 1.84
N TYR A 200 8.85 14.17 2.66
CA TYR A 200 9.92 15.04 2.17
C TYR A 200 11.30 14.43 2.35
N LEU A 201 12.10 14.45 1.29
CA LEU A 201 13.55 14.23 1.41
C LEU A 201 14.20 15.45 2.06
N LEU A 202 15.02 15.23 3.09
CA LEU A 202 15.76 16.30 3.75
C LEU A 202 17.11 16.54 3.06
N ASN A 203 17.33 17.77 2.61
CA ASN A 203 18.59 18.23 2.03
C ASN A 203 19.23 19.26 2.97
N GLY A 204 20.51 19.10 3.28
CA GLY A 204 21.22 20.01 4.18
C GLY A 204 22.73 19.78 4.12
N ALA A 205 23.48 20.46 4.99
CA ALA A 205 24.90 20.19 5.13
C ALA A 205 25.11 18.79 5.73
N ASP A 206 26.13 18.07 5.26
CA ASP A 206 26.46 16.71 5.74
C ASP A 206 26.58 16.64 7.27
N ALA A 207 27.14 17.65 7.90
CA ALA A 207 27.29 17.71 9.35
C ALA A 207 25.93 17.76 10.08
N ASP A 208 24.97 18.51 9.54
CA ASP A 208 23.62 18.60 10.11
C ASP A 208 22.85 17.29 9.91
N LEU A 209 22.93 16.69 8.72
CA LEU A 209 22.29 15.40 8.46
C LEU A 209 22.87 14.28 9.33
N GLN A 210 24.20 14.26 9.52
CA GLN A 210 24.85 13.30 10.42
C GLN A 210 24.45 13.50 11.89
N ALA A 211 24.36 14.76 12.34
CA ALA A 211 23.93 15.07 13.70
C ALA A 211 22.45 14.71 13.91
N LEU A 212 21.60 14.95 12.92
CA LEU A 212 20.17 14.60 12.97
C LEU A 212 19.94 13.08 12.97
N ALA A 213 20.74 12.34 12.20
CA ALA A 213 20.68 10.88 12.18
C ALA A 213 20.90 10.23 13.56
N ALA A 214 21.63 10.88 14.47
CA ALA A 214 21.80 10.42 15.85
C ALA A 214 20.51 10.46 16.68
N TYR A 215 19.46 11.15 16.21
CA TYR A 215 18.14 11.25 16.82
C TYR A 215 17.10 10.35 16.14
N ALA A 216 17.53 9.36 15.34
CA ALA A 216 16.62 8.36 14.77
C ALA A 216 15.75 7.71 15.86
N GLY A 217 14.43 7.64 15.62
CA GLY A 217 13.46 7.12 16.58
C GLY A 217 13.02 8.11 17.67
N GLN A 218 13.44 9.38 17.59
CA GLN A 218 12.95 10.47 18.43
C GLN A 218 12.33 11.57 17.55
N PRO A 219 11.34 12.33 18.07
CA PRO A 219 10.79 13.43 17.32
C PRO A 219 11.80 14.58 17.23
N VAL A 220 11.91 15.16 16.05
CA VAL A 220 12.73 16.36 15.80
C VAL A 220 11.87 17.43 15.16
N ARG A 221 12.10 18.68 15.55
CA ARG A 221 11.58 19.84 14.82
C ARG A 221 12.51 20.13 13.65
N ILE A 222 11.95 20.15 12.46
CA ILE A 222 12.62 20.50 11.20
C ILE A 222 12.05 21.84 10.75
N GLU A 223 12.93 22.80 10.45
CA GLU A 223 12.60 24.07 9.83
C GLU A 223 13.36 24.15 8.50
N GLY A 224 12.68 24.60 7.44
CA GLY A 224 13.27 24.64 6.12
C GLY A 224 12.43 25.33 5.09
N ILE A 225 12.88 25.24 3.84
CA ILE A 225 12.17 25.71 2.66
C ILE A 225 11.82 24.49 1.80
N VAL A 226 10.55 24.38 1.39
CA VAL A 226 10.13 23.34 0.45
C VAL A 226 10.77 23.61 -0.91
N ARG A 227 11.37 22.56 -1.49
CA ARG A 227 12.01 22.58 -2.79
C ARG A 227 11.39 21.55 -3.71
N GLY A 228 11.17 21.93 -4.97
CA GLY A 228 10.45 21.10 -5.93
C GLY A 228 8.93 21.17 -5.73
N GLY A 229 8.19 20.42 -6.54
CA GLY A 229 6.74 20.33 -6.45
C GLY A 229 6.31 18.89 -6.21
N THR A 230 5.12 18.70 -5.65
CA THR A 230 4.53 17.36 -5.46
C THR A 230 4.55 16.59 -6.78
N PRO A 231 5.01 15.33 -6.80
CA PRO A 231 5.45 14.52 -5.64
C PRO A 231 6.95 14.65 -5.29
N ASN A 232 7.71 15.40 -6.09
CA ASN A 232 9.16 15.63 -5.97
C ASN A 232 9.59 16.62 -4.87
N SER A 233 8.86 16.69 -3.76
CA SER A 233 9.15 17.68 -2.72
C SER A 233 10.28 17.25 -1.79
N ALA A 234 11.22 18.15 -1.57
CA ALA A 234 12.27 18.06 -0.58
C ALA A 234 12.22 19.26 0.38
N ILE A 235 12.89 19.16 1.52
CA ILE A 235 13.10 20.29 2.44
C ILE A 235 14.56 20.68 2.37
N GLU A 236 14.84 21.91 1.95
CA GLU A 236 16.15 22.55 2.20
C GLU A 236 16.19 22.96 3.68
N LEU A 237 16.95 22.19 4.47
CA LEU A 237 17.06 22.35 5.91
C LEU A 237 17.72 23.68 6.25
N THR A 238 17.02 24.51 7.03
CA THR A 238 17.55 25.77 7.55
C THR A 238 17.90 25.66 9.03
N ASN A 239 17.12 24.89 9.80
CA ASN A 239 17.34 24.68 11.22
C ASN A 239 16.66 23.39 11.70
N TRP A 240 17.15 22.80 12.78
CA TRP A 240 16.49 21.67 13.42
C TRP A 240 16.83 21.62 14.91
N ALA A 241 15.97 20.96 15.68
CA ALA A 241 16.23 20.66 17.08
C ALA A 241 15.54 19.36 17.49
N PRO A 242 16.13 18.55 18.38
CA PRO A 242 15.38 17.51 19.07
C PRO A 242 14.28 18.17 19.90
N VAL A 243 13.12 17.53 19.95
CA VAL A 243 12.03 17.95 20.83
C VAL A 243 11.74 16.85 21.84
N ASP A 244 11.34 17.25 23.04
CA ASP A 244 10.68 16.31 23.95
C ASP A 244 9.41 15.81 23.28
N ASN A 245 9.00 14.57 23.58
CA ASN A 245 7.91 13.89 22.91
C ASN A 245 6.68 14.81 22.81
N GLN A 246 6.43 15.33 21.61
CA GLN A 246 5.34 16.26 21.35
C GLN A 246 4.16 15.43 20.87
N GLU A 247 3.09 15.39 21.68
CA GLU A 247 1.89 14.66 21.30
C GLU A 247 1.23 15.35 20.11
N TRP A 248 0.93 14.54 19.09
CA TRP A 248 0.05 14.93 18.00
C TRP A 248 -1.26 15.45 18.59
N GLN A 249 -1.67 16.66 18.19
CA GLN A 249 -2.86 17.30 18.73
C GLN A 249 -4.01 17.14 17.77
N TYR A 250 -5.18 16.84 18.34
CA TYR A 250 -6.46 16.78 17.65
C TYR A 250 -7.46 17.60 18.44
N MET A 251 -8.00 18.65 17.84
CA MET A 251 -8.91 19.58 18.52
C MET A 251 -10.15 19.86 17.69
N ALA A 252 -11.31 19.91 18.34
CA ALA A 252 -12.54 20.42 17.76
C ALA A 252 -12.67 21.92 18.05
N GLY A 253 -13.21 22.68 17.10
CA GLY A 253 -13.35 24.12 17.27
C GLY A 253 -14.03 24.78 16.09
N THR A 254 -14.00 26.10 16.09
CA THR A 254 -14.68 26.95 15.11
C THR A 254 -13.67 27.84 14.40
N VAL A 255 -13.73 27.87 13.06
CA VAL A 255 -12.95 28.77 12.22
C VAL A 255 -13.52 30.18 12.34
N ARG A 256 -12.63 31.15 12.52
CA ARG A 256 -12.97 32.57 12.50
C ARG A 256 -12.06 33.32 11.53
N LEU A 257 -12.66 34.01 10.56
CA LEU A 257 -11.95 34.83 9.59
C LEU A 257 -11.79 36.27 10.14
N ASP A 258 -10.56 36.69 10.41
CA ASP A 258 -10.23 37.99 11.00
C ASP A 258 -9.27 38.78 10.08
N GLY A 259 -9.84 39.45 9.08
CA GLY A 259 -9.08 40.12 8.02
C GLY A 259 -8.32 39.11 7.17
N ASP A 260 -7.00 39.25 7.10
CA ASP A 260 -6.11 38.33 6.37
C ASP A 260 -5.66 37.12 7.22
N GLN A 261 -6.09 37.06 8.49
CA GLN A 261 -5.77 35.95 9.39
C GLN A 261 -6.95 35.00 9.51
N VAL A 262 -6.65 33.70 9.49
CA VAL A 262 -7.61 32.66 9.85
C VAL A 262 -7.28 32.19 11.26
N LEU A 263 -8.29 32.22 12.12
CA LEU A 263 -8.20 31.83 13.50
C LEU A 263 -9.04 30.56 13.75
N PHE A 264 -8.63 29.79 14.73
CA PHE A 264 -9.33 28.61 15.22
C PHE A 264 -9.60 28.79 16.70
N ASP A 265 -10.86 28.97 17.04
CA ASP A 265 -11.33 29.04 18.41
C ASP A 265 -11.64 27.59 18.85
N ALA A 266 -10.70 26.98 19.57
CA ALA A 266 -10.86 25.61 20.06
C ALA A 266 -11.95 25.55 21.12
N ASP A 267 -12.68 24.43 21.18
CA ASP A 267 -13.76 24.24 22.17
C ASP A 267 -13.25 24.27 23.61
N GLU A 268 -11.98 23.90 23.81
CA GLU A 268 -11.30 23.94 25.10
C GLU A 268 -10.86 25.37 25.50
N GLY A 269 -11.10 26.37 24.65
CA GLY A 269 -11.07 27.80 24.99
C GLY A 269 -9.82 28.57 24.58
N GLU A 270 -8.81 27.92 23.98
CA GLU A 270 -7.68 28.63 23.36
C GLU A 270 -7.99 29.02 21.90
N THR A 271 -7.48 30.17 21.47
CA THR A 271 -7.54 30.62 20.07
C THR A 271 -6.17 30.50 19.42
N PHE A 272 -6.13 29.92 18.22
CA PHE A 272 -4.92 29.74 17.44
C PHE A 272 -5.00 30.41 16.07
N VAL A 273 -3.87 30.86 15.53
CA VAL A 273 -3.73 31.21 14.11
C VAL A 273 -3.56 29.92 13.31
N ILE A 274 -4.32 29.77 12.23
CA ILE A 274 -4.11 28.73 11.21
C ILE A 274 -3.29 29.38 10.06
N PRO A 275 -1.97 29.12 9.98
CA PRO A 275 -1.14 29.64 8.90
C PRO A 275 -1.47 28.90 7.59
N SER A 276 -1.46 29.63 6.48
CA SER A 276 -1.75 29.09 5.13
C SER A 276 -3.05 28.27 5.10
N ALA A 277 -4.09 28.77 5.78
CA ALA A 277 -5.37 28.09 5.85
C ALA A 277 -5.98 27.92 4.44
N PRO A 278 -6.78 26.86 4.19
CA PRO A 278 -7.45 26.67 2.91
C PRO A 278 -8.32 27.88 2.55
N ALA A 279 -8.24 28.30 1.29
CA ALA A 279 -8.92 29.51 0.81
C ALA A 279 -10.44 29.38 0.76
N ASP A 280 -10.97 28.16 0.81
CA ASP A 280 -12.39 27.82 0.78
C ASP A 280 -13.01 27.63 2.17
N LEU A 281 -12.24 27.88 3.24
CA LEU A 281 -12.79 27.94 4.60
C LEU A 281 -13.81 29.07 4.76
N THR A 282 -14.86 28.79 5.54
CA THR A 282 -15.92 29.74 5.85
C THR A 282 -15.88 30.21 7.31
N ASP A 283 -16.26 31.46 7.55
CA ASP A 283 -16.36 32.00 8.91
C ASP A 283 -17.48 31.30 9.70
N GLY A 284 -17.18 30.86 10.92
CA GLY A 284 -18.09 30.07 11.77
C GLY A 284 -18.08 28.57 11.48
N GLU A 285 -17.22 28.08 10.59
CA GLU A 285 -17.16 26.68 10.23
C GLU A 285 -16.61 25.81 11.36
N ARG A 286 -17.33 24.72 11.67
CA ARG A 286 -16.92 23.74 12.68
C ARG A 286 -15.97 22.73 12.07
N VAL A 287 -14.78 22.58 12.63
CA VAL A 287 -13.74 21.68 12.12
C VAL A 287 -13.04 20.93 13.23
N ASN A 288 -12.57 19.72 12.91
CA ASN A 288 -11.52 19.05 13.64
C ASN A 288 -10.19 19.46 13.01
N LEU A 289 -9.25 19.90 13.83
CA LEU A 289 -7.94 20.37 13.42
C LEU A 289 -6.87 19.45 14.01
N SER A 290 -6.00 18.93 13.15
CA SER A 290 -4.90 18.04 13.55
C SER A 290 -3.53 18.61 13.20
N GLY A 291 -2.56 18.42 14.08
CA GLY A 291 -1.21 18.92 13.82
C GLY A 291 -0.19 18.63 14.90
N TRP A 292 0.97 19.25 14.73
CA TRP A 292 2.21 18.84 15.39
C TRP A 292 2.64 19.75 16.53
N SER A 293 2.39 21.05 16.42
CA SER A 293 2.90 22.00 17.40
C SER A 293 2.06 23.25 17.53
N ILE A 294 2.13 23.84 18.73
CA ILE A 294 1.61 25.17 18.99
C ILE A 294 2.77 26.08 19.36
N GLU A 295 3.07 27.01 18.47
CA GLU A 295 4.15 27.97 18.64
C GLU A 295 3.62 29.31 19.12
N ARG A 296 4.49 30.10 19.76
CA ARG A 296 4.14 31.48 20.09
C ARG A 296 4.31 32.31 18.82
N GLY A 297 3.20 32.82 18.28
CA GLY A 297 3.26 33.77 17.17
C GLY A 297 3.75 35.14 17.62
N ASP A 298 4.17 35.97 16.67
CA ASP A 298 4.50 37.38 16.88
C ASP A 298 3.25 38.24 17.21
N GLY A 299 2.06 37.66 17.07
CA GLY A 299 0.76 38.29 17.35
C GLY A 299 0.20 37.99 18.74
N ALA A 300 -1.09 38.33 18.91
CA ALA A 300 -1.81 38.10 20.17
C ALA A 300 -2.12 36.62 20.44
N TYR A 301 -2.15 35.79 19.39
CA TYR A 301 -2.53 34.39 19.45
C TYR A 301 -1.34 33.47 19.14
N ARG A 302 -1.42 32.24 19.63
CA ARG A 302 -0.47 31.17 19.30
C ARG A 302 -0.73 30.67 17.88
N VAL A 303 0.28 30.12 17.21
CA VAL A 303 0.15 29.56 15.86
C VAL A 303 0.04 28.04 15.97
N PHE A 304 -0.99 27.46 15.35
CA PHE A 304 -1.16 26.01 15.29
C PHE A 304 -0.59 25.49 13.97
N ASN A 305 0.49 24.71 14.07
CA ASN A 305 1.10 24.09 12.91
C ASN A 305 0.31 22.84 12.52
N TRP A 306 -0.68 23.04 11.66
CA TRP A 306 -1.63 22.01 11.23
C TRP A 306 -1.11 21.17 10.07
N SER A 307 -1.58 19.93 10.02
CA SER A 307 -1.36 18.95 8.96
C SER A 307 -2.61 18.74 8.12
N ASN A 308 -3.74 18.51 8.80
CA ASN A 308 -5.01 18.23 8.18
C ASN A 308 -6.17 18.75 9.04
N MET A 309 -7.30 18.92 8.38
CA MET A 309 -8.53 19.45 8.95
C MET A 309 -9.72 18.80 8.26
N ASP A 310 -10.76 18.48 9.01
CA ASP A 310 -12.01 17.96 8.48
C ASP A 310 -13.21 18.71 9.07
N ARG A 311 -14.24 18.92 8.25
CA ARG A 311 -15.47 19.58 8.70
C ARG A 311 -16.22 18.67 9.66
N ILE A 312 -16.58 19.22 10.82
CA ILE A 312 -17.48 18.53 11.75
C ILE A 312 -18.89 18.58 11.19
N ILE A 313 -19.45 17.40 10.92
CA ILE A 313 -20.82 17.24 10.45
C ILE A 313 -21.74 17.13 11.67
N ASN A 314 -22.76 17.99 11.74
CA ASN A 314 -23.83 17.83 12.71
C ASN A 314 -24.83 16.78 12.22
N TRP A 315 -24.62 15.53 12.65
CA TRP A 315 -25.48 14.41 12.27
C TRP A 315 -26.94 14.56 12.72
N GLU A 316 -27.24 15.42 13.71
CA GLU A 316 -28.62 15.67 14.17
C GLU A 316 -29.41 16.60 13.22
N GLU A 317 -28.72 17.40 12.41
CA GLU A 317 -29.33 18.31 11.43
C GLU A 317 -29.46 17.68 10.04
N ILE A 318 -28.81 16.54 9.82
CA ILE A 318 -29.05 15.73 8.63
C ILE A 318 -30.45 15.13 8.77
N PRO A 319 -31.41 15.47 7.89
CA PRO A 319 -32.70 14.81 7.91
C PRO A 319 -32.47 13.32 7.75
N VAL A 320 -32.84 12.55 8.78
CA VAL A 320 -32.92 11.10 8.68
C VAL A 320 -33.83 10.83 7.49
N VAL A 321 -33.27 10.25 6.44
CA VAL A 321 -34.09 9.68 5.38
C VAL A 321 -34.85 8.54 6.07
N ASP A 322 -36.09 8.83 6.47
CA ASP A 322 -37.02 7.88 7.12
C ASP A 322 -37.43 6.75 6.16
N GLU A 323 -37.02 6.83 4.89
CA GLU A 323 -36.99 5.64 4.05
C GLU A 323 -35.79 4.82 4.51
N PRO A 324 -36.00 3.64 5.15
CA PRO A 324 -34.91 2.68 5.20
C PRO A 324 -34.42 2.59 3.76
N MET A 325 -33.12 2.85 3.53
CA MET A 325 -32.52 2.37 2.29
C MET A 325 -33.08 0.96 2.13
N PRO A 326 -33.66 0.59 0.98
CA PRO A 326 -34.07 -0.77 0.78
C PRO A 326 -32.80 -1.59 0.91
N VAL A 327 -32.53 -2.04 2.13
CA VAL A 327 -31.77 -3.22 2.41
C VAL A 327 -32.76 -4.27 1.96
N GLU A 328 -32.86 -4.44 0.64
CA GLU A 328 -33.12 -5.76 0.13
C GLU A 328 -32.17 -6.64 0.95
N PRO A 329 -32.67 -7.70 1.62
CA PRO A 329 -31.76 -8.63 2.25
C PRO A 329 -30.70 -8.88 1.20
N ILE A 330 -29.45 -8.59 1.53
CA ILE A 330 -28.34 -9.14 0.77
C ILE A 330 -28.53 -10.63 1.01
N GLU A 331 -29.36 -11.28 0.19
CA GLU A 331 -29.26 -12.71 -0.06
C GLU A 331 -27.80 -12.83 -0.41
N ASP A 332 -27.01 -13.37 0.52
CA ASP A 332 -25.58 -13.50 0.39
C ASP A 332 -25.33 -14.08 -1.01
N PRO A 333 -24.96 -13.23 -2.01
CA PRO A 333 -25.05 -13.64 -3.41
C PRO A 333 -23.97 -14.68 -3.72
N TYR A 334 -23.16 -15.00 -2.71
CA TYR A 334 -22.03 -15.91 -2.68
C TYR A 334 -22.33 -17.20 -1.89
N GLN A 335 -23.60 -17.62 -1.79
CA GLN A 335 -23.89 -19.01 -1.43
C GLN A 335 -23.59 -19.92 -2.63
N ILE A 336 -22.29 -20.18 -2.82
CA ILE A 336 -21.79 -21.18 -3.76
C ILE A 336 -22.26 -22.54 -3.27
N THR A 337 -23.28 -23.09 -3.92
CA THR A 337 -23.83 -24.41 -3.58
C THR A 337 -23.39 -25.49 -4.56
N ASP A 338 -23.09 -25.10 -5.79
CA ASP A 338 -22.68 -26.01 -6.86
C ASP A 338 -21.50 -25.43 -7.64
N ILE A 339 -20.59 -26.32 -8.03
CA ILE A 339 -19.40 -26.01 -8.82
C ILE A 339 -19.29 -27.03 -9.94
N VAL A 340 -19.02 -26.57 -11.15
CA VAL A 340 -18.67 -27.41 -12.31
C VAL A 340 -17.20 -27.20 -12.60
N ILE A 341 -16.40 -28.27 -12.50
CA ILE A 341 -14.97 -28.22 -12.84
C ILE A 341 -14.80 -28.51 -14.34
N ASP A 342 -14.15 -27.57 -15.02
CA ASP A 342 -13.94 -27.59 -16.47
C ASP A 342 -12.53 -28.06 -16.84
N THR A 343 -11.52 -27.66 -16.04
CA THR A 343 -10.12 -28.00 -16.30
C THR A 343 -9.39 -28.46 -15.04
N ILE A 344 -8.40 -29.31 -15.24
CA ILE A 344 -7.52 -29.83 -14.20
C ILE A 344 -6.09 -29.71 -14.71
N ASP A 345 -5.30 -28.88 -14.03
CA ASP A 345 -3.91 -28.61 -14.39
C ASP A 345 -2.97 -28.98 -13.23
N LEU A 346 -1.75 -29.39 -13.57
CA LEU A 346 -0.65 -29.40 -12.61
C LEU A 346 0.04 -28.04 -12.65
N VAL A 347 0.22 -27.41 -11.49
CA VAL A 347 0.87 -26.11 -11.31
C VAL A 347 1.89 -26.19 -10.19
N TYR A 348 2.74 -25.17 -10.05
CA TYR A 348 3.49 -24.94 -8.81
C TYR A 348 2.76 -23.90 -7.96
N GLN A 349 2.81 -24.09 -6.66
CA GLN A 349 2.16 -23.22 -5.70
C GLN A 349 3.11 -22.89 -4.54
N TYR A 350 3.05 -21.65 -4.07
CA TYR A 350 3.62 -21.23 -2.81
C TYR A 350 2.91 -21.88 -1.62
N SER A 351 3.70 -22.47 -0.71
CA SER A 351 3.25 -23.01 0.56
C SER A 351 4.16 -22.48 1.67
N PRO A 352 3.64 -21.68 2.61
CA PRO A 352 4.44 -21.15 3.71
C PRO A 352 4.83 -22.28 4.66
N VAL A 353 6.08 -22.26 5.13
CA VAL A 353 6.55 -23.11 6.22
C VAL A 353 6.49 -22.31 7.50
N ILE A 354 5.59 -22.71 8.39
CA ILE A 354 5.34 -22.04 9.67
C ILE A 354 6.01 -22.83 10.78
N GLU A 355 6.83 -22.17 11.59
CA GLU A 355 7.33 -22.71 12.85
C GLU A 355 6.51 -22.16 14.03
N GLU A 356 6.08 -23.06 14.92
CA GLU A 356 5.35 -22.68 16.13
C GLU A 356 6.16 -21.65 16.94
N ASN A 357 5.54 -20.51 17.24
CA ASN A 357 6.10 -19.36 17.99
C ASN A 357 7.04 -18.41 17.22
N VAL A 358 7.38 -18.68 15.95
CA VAL A 358 8.26 -17.81 15.14
C VAL A 358 7.53 -17.20 13.94
N GLY A 359 6.45 -17.84 13.46
CA GLY A 359 5.71 -17.40 12.27
C GLY A 359 6.24 -18.10 11.00
N VAL A 360 6.05 -17.47 9.84
CA VAL A 360 6.57 -18.01 8.57
C VAL A 360 8.09 -17.88 8.54
N VAL A 361 8.80 -18.99 8.53
CA VAL A 361 10.28 -19.04 8.55
C VAL A 361 10.89 -19.30 7.18
N SER A 362 10.14 -19.94 6.28
CA SER A 362 10.52 -20.18 4.89
C SER A 362 9.28 -20.46 4.05
N PHE A 363 9.48 -20.77 2.77
CA PHE A 363 8.40 -21.24 1.89
C PHE A 363 8.88 -22.35 0.99
N LEU A 364 7.92 -23.13 0.49
CA LEU A 364 8.11 -24.15 -0.53
C LEU A 364 7.36 -23.74 -1.78
N LEU A 365 7.99 -23.91 -2.95
CA LEU A 365 7.25 -24.04 -4.20
C LEU A 365 7.08 -25.54 -4.46
N GLN A 366 5.83 -26.01 -4.44
CA GLN A 366 5.52 -27.42 -4.64
C GLN A 366 4.46 -27.63 -5.71
N PRO A 367 4.46 -28.79 -6.39
CA PRO A 367 3.39 -29.16 -7.30
C PRO A 367 2.02 -29.22 -6.61
N ALA A 368 1.00 -28.67 -7.26
CA ALA A 368 -0.39 -28.71 -6.83
C ALA A 368 -1.29 -28.99 -8.03
N TRP A 369 -2.40 -29.68 -7.79
CA TRP A 369 -3.50 -29.81 -8.74
C TRP A 369 -4.39 -28.58 -8.61
N ARG A 370 -4.56 -27.86 -9.71
CA ARG A 370 -5.52 -26.78 -9.85
C ARG A 370 -6.75 -27.29 -10.57
N PHE A 371 -7.89 -27.23 -9.90
CA PHE A 371 -9.20 -27.49 -10.48
C PHE A 371 -9.85 -26.14 -10.76
N THR A 372 -10.04 -25.82 -12.03
CA THR A 372 -10.68 -24.57 -12.44
C THR A 372 -12.07 -24.88 -12.98
N GLY A 373 -13.03 -24.08 -12.59
CA GLY A 373 -14.42 -24.29 -12.92
C GLY A 373 -15.27 -23.04 -12.78
N THR A 374 -16.58 -23.24 -12.86
CA THR A 374 -17.58 -22.18 -12.71
C THR A 374 -18.55 -22.53 -11.58
N THR A 375 -18.91 -21.54 -10.75
CA THR A 375 -19.91 -21.69 -9.69
C THR A 375 -21.35 -21.54 -10.24
N ASN A 376 -22.36 -21.87 -9.44
CA ASN A 376 -23.76 -21.57 -9.74
C ASN A 376 -24.07 -20.06 -9.84
N THR A 377 -23.13 -19.20 -9.43
CA THR A 377 -23.21 -17.74 -9.48
C THR A 377 -22.44 -17.14 -10.66
N ASN A 378 -21.95 -17.98 -11.59
CA ASN A 378 -21.10 -17.61 -12.73
C ASN A 378 -19.74 -16.99 -12.35
N GLU A 379 -19.26 -17.25 -11.15
CA GLU A 379 -17.87 -16.93 -10.78
C GLU A 379 -16.95 -18.03 -11.29
N ILE A 380 -15.73 -17.65 -11.67
CA ILE A 380 -14.66 -18.63 -11.85
C ILE A 380 -14.19 -19.03 -10.46
N ILE A 381 -14.11 -20.32 -10.23
CA ILE A 381 -13.51 -20.89 -9.02
C ILE A 381 -12.24 -21.65 -9.38
N GLU A 382 -11.19 -21.43 -8.60
CA GLU A 382 -9.98 -22.23 -8.65
C GLU A 382 -9.76 -22.88 -7.28
N ILE A 383 -9.65 -24.21 -7.27
CA ILE A 383 -9.33 -25.00 -6.08
C ILE A 383 -7.95 -25.59 -6.27
N TYR A 384 -7.09 -25.36 -5.29
CA TYR A 384 -5.72 -25.85 -5.29
C TYR A 384 -5.57 -26.95 -4.25
N MET A 385 -5.09 -28.10 -4.68
CA MET A 385 -4.82 -29.25 -3.83
C MET A 385 -3.35 -29.64 -3.95
N GLN A 386 -2.65 -29.78 -2.82
CA GLN A 386 -1.27 -30.25 -2.83
C GLN A 386 -1.12 -31.55 -3.63
N ALA A 387 -0.15 -31.65 -4.56
CA ALA A 387 0.05 -32.87 -5.36
C ALA A 387 1.09 -33.81 -4.74
N VAL A 388 1.98 -33.30 -3.88
CA VAL A 388 2.92 -34.11 -3.12
C VAL A 388 2.20 -34.71 -1.89
N PRO A 389 2.32 -36.02 -1.60
CA PRO A 389 1.74 -36.60 -0.39
C PRO A 389 2.24 -35.90 0.89
N SER A 390 1.34 -35.71 1.86
CA SER A 390 1.62 -34.88 3.04
C SER A 390 2.78 -35.41 3.89
N GLU A 391 3.05 -36.73 3.87
CA GLU A 391 4.19 -37.33 4.56
C GLU A 391 5.57 -36.82 4.10
N PHE A 392 5.65 -36.18 2.92
CA PHE A 392 6.88 -35.61 2.39
C PHE A 392 7.01 -34.09 2.58
N VAL A 393 5.91 -33.43 2.96
CA VAL A 393 5.82 -31.95 3.06
C VAL A 393 5.77 -31.49 4.52
N GLN A 394 5.79 -32.42 5.48
CA GLN A 394 5.88 -32.07 6.90
C GLN A 394 7.16 -31.30 7.18
N SER A 395 7.00 -30.05 7.63
CA SER A 395 8.03 -29.38 8.40
C SER A 395 8.34 -30.26 9.60
N THR A 396 9.53 -30.84 9.62
CA THR A 396 10.01 -31.54 10.80
C THR A 396 10.31 -30.47 11.85
N GLY A 397 9.30 -30.16 12.66
CA GLY A 397 9.53 -29.77 14.04
C GLY A 397 10.03 -31.00 14.79
N GLN A 398 11.34 -31.25 14.74
CA GLN A 398 12.04 -32.06 15.74
C GLN A 398 13.20 -31.26 16.33
#